data_AF-A0A3D2JM09-F1
#
_entry.id   AF-A0A3D2JM09-F1
#
_cell.length_a   1.000
_cell.length_b   1.000
_cell.length_c   1.000
_cell.angle_alpha   90.00
_cell.angle_beta   90.00
_cell.angle_gamma   90.00
#
_symmetry.space_group_name_H-M   'P 1'
#
loop_
_entity.id
_entity.type
_entity.pdbx_description
1 polymer ?
#
loop_
_entity_poly.entity_id
_entity_poly.type
_entity_poly.pdbx_seq_one_letter_code
_entity_poly.pdbx_strand_id
1 'polypeptide(L)'
;MIGCSKSDVELTPTLTPTPTPEPTPYDGADFTPIAGPPIFPIIFEGKFTVDGKPGPKDQTIYAEFIHGGSQLSKTLKGEYIHVILGPVSVDDLEHGAISFYLGTRNGDRVKAKETWEWNTLSKPTNQVLDLTFPRLPES
;
A
#
# COMPACT_ATOMS: atom_id res chain seq x y z
N MET A 1 15.14 -61.19 -15.09
CA MET A 1 13.92 -60.36 -15.14
C MET A 1 13.40 -60.29 -13.71
N ILE A 2 13.80 -59.28 -12.92
CA ILE A 2 13.21 -57.92 -12.81
C ILE A 2 11.73 -57.98 -12.42
N GLY A 3 11.46 -57.47 -11.23
CA GLY A 3 10.12 -57.17 -10.72
C GLY A 3 10.24 -56.38 -9.41
N CYS A 4 10.87 -55.19 -9.46
CA CYS A 4 10.84 -54.23 -8.35
C CYS A 4 9.41 -53.68 -8.24
N SER A 5 8.72 -53.94 -7.13
CA SER A 5 7.50 -53.20 -6.77
C SER A 5 7.95 -51.99 -5.94
N LYS A 6 7.91 -50.80 -6.54
CA LYS A 6 8.00 -49.52 -5.82
C LYS A 6 6.60 -49.14 -5.41
N SER A 7 6.38 -48.98 -4.11
CA SER A 7 5.20 -48.33 -3.57
C SER A 7 5.35 -46.82 -3.82
N ASP A 8 4.58 -46.28 -4.75
CA ASP A 8 4.50 -44.83 -4.94
C ASP A 8 3.67 -44.24 -3.80
N VAL A 9 4.34 -43.52 -2.90
CA VAL A 9 3.68 -42.66 -1.91
C VAL A 9 3.26 -41.39 -2.65
N GLU A 10 1.96 -41.24 -2.87
CA GLU A 10 1.37 -40.03 -3.43
C GLU A 10 1.54 -38.88 -2.41
N LEU A 11 2.53 -38.01 -2.65
CA LEU A 11 2.70 -36.77 -1.91
C LEU A 11 1.66 -35.78 -2.42
N THR A 12 0.54 -35.63 -1.70
CA THR A 12 -0.42 -34.55 -1.96
C THR A 12 0.28 -33.21 -1.67
N PRO A 13 0.39 -32.29 -2.64
CA PRO A 13 0.95 -30.98 -2.38
C PRO A 13 0.00 -30.19 -1.47
N THR A 14 0.44 -29.88 -0.25
CA THR A 14 -0.24 -28.91 0.61
C THR A 14 -0.17 -27.55 -0.07
N LEU A 15 -1.27 -27.10 -0.65
CA LEU A 15 -1.41 -25.75 -1.17
C LEU A 15 -1.32 -24.77 0.00
N THR A 16 -0.21 -24.06 0.14
CA THR A 16 -0.12 -22.89 1.01
C THR A 16 -1.18 -21.90 0.54
N PRO A 17 -2.09 -21.41 1.40
CA PRO A 17 -3.04 -20.40 0.99
C PRO A 17 -2.26 -19.16 0.54
N THR A 18 -2.51 -18.72 -0.68
CA THR A 18 -2.05 -17.41 -1.15
C THR A 18 -2.55 -16.36 -0.15
N PRO A 19 -1.69 -15.46 0.37
CA PRO A 19 -2.17 -14.40 1.25
C PRO A 19 -3.24 -13.61 0.47
N THR A 20 -4.46 -13.62 0.98
CA THR A 20 -5.54 -12.78 0.45
C THR A 20 -5.05 -11.34 0.51
N PRO A 21 -5.06 -10.58 -0.61
CA PRO A 21 -4.73 -9.16 -0.56
C PRO A 21 -5.66 -8.49 0.45
N GLU A 22 -5.10 -7.66 1.35
CA GLU A 22 -5.93 -6.93 2.33
C GLU A 22 -7.03 -6.16 1.57
N PRO A 23 -8.29 -6.21 2.04
CA PRO A 23 -9.37 -5.49 1.40
C PRO A 23 -9.00 -4.01 1.33
N THR A 24 -9.26 -3.45 0.16
CA THR A 24 -9.14 -2.01 -0.06
C THR A 24 -10.52 -1.38 0.20
N PRO A 25 -10.61 -0.09 0.59
CA PRO A 25 -11.88 0.54 0.98
C PRO A 25 -12.96 0.67 -0.13
N TYR A 26 -12.82 -0.02 -1.26
CA TYR A 26 -13.66 0.12 -2.47
C TYR A 26 -15.08 -0.45 -2.35
N ASP A 27 -15.39 -1.17 -1.26
CA ASP A 27 -16.66 -1.89 -1.10
C ASP A 27 -17.74 -1.06 -0.35
N GLY A 28 -17.55 0.27 -0.24
CA GLY A 28 -18.48 1.20 0.42
C GLY A 28 -19.75 1.46 -0.40
N ALA A 29 -20.89 1.66 0.28
CA ALA A 29 -22.19 1.95 -0.36
C ALA A 29 -22.23 3.35 -1.05
N ASP A 30 -21.26 4.20 -0.74
CA ASP A 30 -21.02 5.54 -1.26
C ASP A 30 -20.00 5.57 -2.42
N PHE A 31 -19.46 4.42 -2.83
CA PHE A 31 -18.48 4.37 -3.92
C PHE A 31 -19.11 4.69 -5.28
N THR A 32 -18.73 5.83 -5.87
CA THR A 32 -19.04 6.17 -7.27
C THR A 32 -17.78 6.05 -8.13
N PRO A 33 -17.72 5.10 -9.10
CA PRO A 33 -16.53 4.90 -9.92
C PRO A 33 -16.28 6.05 -10.88
N ILE A 34 -15.01 6.30 -11.19
CA ILE A 34 -14.61 7.28 -12.22
C ILE A 34 -14.94 6.71 -13.60
N ALA A 35 -15.60 7.50 -14.44
CA ALA A 35 -15.87 7.14 -15.83
C ALA A 35 -14.65 7.38 -16.73
N GLY A 36 -14.46 6.52 -17.73
CA GLY A 36 -13.40 6.67 -18.73
C GLY A 36 -12.13 5.87 -18.38
N PRO A 37 -10.98 6.21 -19.00
CA PRO A 37 -9.73 5.52 -18.73
C PRO A 37 -9.23 5.76 -17.29
N PRO A 38 -8.41 4.86 -16.73
CA PRO A 38 -7.79 5.06 -15.43
C PRO A 38 -7.02 6.39 -15.36
N ILE A 39 -7.11 7.05 -14.21
CA ILE A 39 -6.38 8.29 -13.94
C ILE A 39 -4.89 8.00 -13.72
N PHE A 40 -4.02 8.90 -14.16
CA PHE A 40 -2.58 8.77 -13.92
C PHE A 40 -2.25 8.84 -12.43
N PRO A 41 -1.33 8.00 -11.92
CA PRO A 41 -0.98 7.97 -10.50
C PRO A 41 0.10 9.00 -10.13
N ILE A 42 0.21 9.28 -8.82
CA ILE A 42 1.41 9.84 -8.20
C ILE A 42 2.24 8.70 -7.63
N ILE A 43 3.56 8.81 -7.77
CA ILE A 43 4.56 7.92 -7.18
C ILE A 43 5.30 8.72 -6.12
N PHE A 44 5.06 8.42 -4.85
CA PHE A 44 5.73 9.08 -3.73
C PHE A 44 6.99 8.34 -3.29
N GLU A 45 8.00 9.12 -2.97
CA GLU A 45 9.25 8.69 -2.34
C GLU A 45 9.80 9.82 -1.47
N GLY A 46 10.72 9.51 -0.57
CA GLY A 46 11.36 10.52 0.26
C GLY A 46 11.97 9.97 1.52
N LYS A 47 12.39 10.87 2.41
CA LYS A 47 12.83 10.48 3.74
C LYS A 47 11.62 10.22 4.62
N PHE A 48 11.81 9.39 5.64
CA PHE A 48 10.85 9.35 6.72
C PHE A 48 11.51 9.26 8.08
N THR A 49 10.83 9.83 9.06
CA THR A 49 11.25 9.85 10.45
C THR A 49 10.19 9.24 11.35
N VAL A 50 10.65 8.63 12.44
CA VAL A 50 9.82 8.13 13.52
C VAL A 50 10.35 8.71 14.82
N ASP A 51 9.50 9.44 15.55
CA ASP A 51 9.88 10.12 16.79
C ASP A 51 11.14 11.01 16.61
N GLY A 52 11.17 11.75 15.50
CA GLY A 52 12.26 12.67 15.15
C GLY A 52 13.58 12.00 14.71
N LYS A 53 13.65 10.67 14.61
CA LYS A 53 14.83 9.92 14.16
C LYS A 53 14.59 9.30 12.78
N PRO A 54 15.62 9.05 11.96
CA PRO A 54 15.45 8.30 10.71
C PRO A 54 14.74 6.98 10.96
N GLY A 55 13.70 6.71 10.17
CA GLY A 55 12.88 5.52 10.35
C GLY A 55 13.63 4.20 10.08
N PRO A 56 13.21 3.08 10.69
CA PRO A 56 13.85 1.79 10.48
C PRO A 56 13.50 1.21 9.11
N LYS A 57 14.38 0.36 8.58
CA LYS A 57 14.09 -0.39 7.34
C LYS A 57 13.00 -1.45 7.55
N ASP A 58 12.50 -2.00 6.45
CA ASP A 58 11.59 -3.15 6.37
C ASP A 58 10.21 -2.92 7.01
N GLN A 59 9.85 -1.68 7.31
CA GLN A 59 8.51 -1.33 7.79
C GLN A 59 7.52 -1.35 6.63
N THR A 60 6.29 -1.75 6.91
CA THR A 60 5.20 -1.62 5.94
C THR A 60 4.76 -0.16 5.88
N ILE A 61 4.70 0.39 4.67
CA ILE A 61 4.21 1.75 4.41
C ILE A 61 3.23 1.76 3.25
N TYR A 62 2.21 2.59 3.33
CA TYR A 62 1.23 2.76 2.26
C TYR A 62 0.54 4.13 2.36
N ALA A 63 -0.28 4.44 1.36
CA ALA A 63 -1.12 5.63 1.34
C ALA A 63 -2.59 5.29 1.01
N GLU A 64 -3.49 6.18 1.43
CA GLU A 64 -4.94 6.08 1.24
C GLU A 64 -5.52 7.42 0.78
N PHE A 65 -6.57 7.34 -0.03
CA PHE A 65 -7.57 8.39 -0.24
C PHE A 65 -8.80 8.10 0.63
N ILE A 66 -9.97 8.62 0.24
CA ILE A 66 -11.27 8.30 0.86
C ILE A 66 -11.62 6.85 0.57
N HIS A 67 -11.57 6.44 -0.70
CA HIS A 67 -11.81 5.05 -1.13
C HIS A 67 -10.52 4.40 -1.66
N GLY A 68 -9.70 5.17 -2.38
CA GLY A 68 -8.37 4.84 -2.91
C GLY A 68 -7.34 4.31 -1.92
N GLY A 69 -6.42 3.48 -2.40
CA GLY A 69 -5.21 3.14 -1.64
C GLY A 69 -4.07 2.59 -2.48
N SER A 70 -2.84 2.85 -2.04
CA SER A 70 -1.64 2.23 -2.62
C SER A 70 -1.55 0.76 -2.23
N GLN A 71 -0.79 0.00 -3.01
CA GLN A 71 -0.24 -1.26 -2.51
C GLN A 71 0.66 -1.02 -1.29
N LEU A 72 0.86 -2.06 -0.48
CA LEU A 72 1.81 -2.03 0.62
C LEU A 72 3.24 -2.05 0.06
N SER A 73 4.08 -1.14 0.54
CA SER A 73 5.52 -1.08 0.22
C SER A 73 6.36 -1.35 1.47
N LYS A 74 7.67 -1.53 1.26
CA LYS A 74 8.66 -1.71 2.33
C LYS A 74 9.64 -0.53 2.36
N THR A 75 9.87 -0.01 3.56
CA THR A 75 10.81 1.10 3.77
C THR A 75 12.27 0.67 3.66
N LEU A 76 13.11 1.62 3.27
CA LEU A 76 14.55 1.56 3.43
C LEU A 76 14.95 2.26 4.74
N LYS A 77 16.25 2.29 5.07
CA LYS A 77 16.71 2.94 6.30
C LYS A 77 16.59 4.47 6.14
N GLY A 78 15.66 5.08 6.86
CA GLY A 78 15.40 6.52 6.83
C GLY A 78 14.66 7.03 5.59
N GLU A 79 14.26 6.12 4.70
CA GLU A 79 13.68 6.45 3.39
C GLU A 79 12.51 5.50 3.07
N TYR A 80 11.55 6.00 2.32
CA TYR A 80 10.49 5.18 1.74
C TYR A 80 10.46 5.38 0.23
N ILE A 81 10.06 4.33 -0.48
CA ILE A 81 10.03 4.30 -1.93
C ILE A 81 8.74 3.64 -2.42
N HIS A 82 8.36 3.99 -3.65
CA HIS A 82 7.31 3.32 -4.42
C HIS A 82 5.95 3.26 -3.70
N VAL A 83 5.53 4.37 -3.09
CA VAL A 83 4.13 4.53 -2.64
C VAL A 83 3.35 5.10 -3.82
N ILE A 84 2.67 4.23 -4.56
CA ILE A 84 2.00 4.55 -5.83
C ILE A 84 0.49 4.52 -5.63
N LEU A 85 -0.19 5.63 -5.91
CA LEU A 85 -1.65 5.69 -5.86
C LEU A 85 -2.24 6.72 -6.81
N GLY A 86 -3.48 6.47 -7.22
CA GLY A 86 -4.34 7.39 -7.94
C GLY A 86 -5.78 7.23 -7.46
N PRO A 87 -6.64 8.21 -7.74
CA PRO A 87 -8.05 8.20 -7.35
C PRO A 87 -8.78 7.08 -8.08
N VAL A 88 -9.74 6.45 -7.41
CA VAL A 88 -10.58 5.40 -8.02
C VAL A 88 -12.07 5.75 -8.02
N SER A 89 -12.46 6.74 -7.22
CA SER A 89 -13.83 7.23 -7.13
C SER A 89 -13.93 8.72 -7.47
N VAL A 90 -15.15 9.18 -7.73
CA VAL A 90 -15.45 10.61 -7.88
C VAL A 90 -15.08 11.38 -6.62
N ASP A 91 -15.35 10.84 -5.42
CA ASP A 91 -14.96 11.50 -4.17
C ASP A 91 -13.44 11.67 -4.02
N ASP A 92 -12.64 10.68 -4.44
CA ASP A 92 -11.18 10.81 -4.45
C ASP A 92 -10.72 11.93 -5.40
N LEU A 93 -11.44 12.20 -6.50
CA LEU A 93 -11.12 13.28 -7.42
C LEU A 93 -11.49 14.66 -6.88
N GLU A 94 -12.67 14.78 -6.28
CA GLU A 94 -13.24 16.07 -5.86
C GLU A 94 -12.75 16.50 -4.48
N HIS A 95 -12.47 15.55 -3.58
CA HIS A 95 -12.19 15.79 -2.16
C HIS A 95 -11.00 14.97 -1.63
N GLY A 96 -10.25 14.31 -2.50
CA GLY A 96 -9.20 13.37 -2.11
C GLY A 96 -7.98 14.05 -1.48
N ALA A 97 -7.85 13.89 -0.16
CA ALA A 97 -6.61 14.12 0.56
C ALA A 97 -5.89 12.79 0.79
N ILE A 98 -4.66 12.68 0.30
CA ILE A 98 -3.81 11.51 0.48
C ILE A 98 -3.22 11.54 1.89
N SER A 99 -3.41 10.44 2.60
CA SER A 99 -2.82 10.18 3.92
C SER A 99 -1.85 9.00 3.84
N PHE A 100 -0.74 9.10 4.57
CA PHE A 100 0.33 8.09 4.58
C PHE A 100 0.38 7.37 5.92
N TYR A 101 0.66 6.08 5.90
CA TYR A 101 0.61 5.22 7.09
C TYR A 101 1.79 4.26 7.17
N LEU A 102 2.33 4.07 8.37
CA LEU A 102 3.12 2.89 8.73
C LEU A 102 2.21 1.84 9.37
N GLY A 103 2.40 0.57 9.02
CA GLY A 103 1.60 -0.55 9.54
C GLY A 103 0.82 -1.28 8.46
N THR A 104 -0.23 -2.01 8.84
CA THR A 104 -1.14 -2.71 7.91
C THR A 104 -2.54 -2.12 8.00
N ARG A 105 -3.40 -2.39 7.01
CA ARG A 105 -4.75 -1.82 6.99
C ARG A 105 -5.63 -2.42 8.08
N ASN A 106 -5.41 -3.69 8.41
CA ASN A 106 -6.18 -4.43 9.43
C ASN A 106 -5.53 -4.48 10.81
N GLY A 107 -4.36 -3.87 10.99
CA GLY A 107 -3.60 -3.86 12.24
C GLY A 107 -3.48 -2.46 12.85
N ASP A 108 -2.56 -2.33 13.81
CA ASP A 108 -2.17 -0.99 14.27
C ASP A 108 -1.47 -0.25 13.14
N ARG A 109 -1.90 0.99 12.92
CA ARG A 109 -1.37 1.86 11.88
C ARG A 109 -1.17 3.27 12.40
N VAL A 110 -0.08 3.87 11.96
CA VAL A 110 0.33 5.19 12.40
C VAL A 110 0.32 6.12 11.21
N LYS A 111 -0.52 7.15 11.28
CA LYS A 111 -0.59 8.18 10.24
C LYS A 111 0.62 9.12 10.31
N ALA A 112 1.16 9.50 9.15
CA ALA A 112 2.13 10.58 9.03
C ALA A 112 1.49 11.94 9.38
N LYS A 113 2.30 12.93 9.72
CA LYS A 113 1.82 14.30 9.90
C LYS A 113 1.42 14.94 8.57
N GLU A 114 2.16 14.59 7.52
CA GLU A 114 2.02 15.13 6.19
C GLU A 114 0.86 14.45 5.45
N THR A 115 0.14 15.25 4.68
CA THR A 115 -0.88 14.83 3.74
C THR A 115 -0.59 15.46 2.38
N TRP A 116 -1.26 14.98 1.34
CA TRP A 116 -1.13 15.55 0.01
C TRP A 116 -2.49 15.72 -0.65
N GLU A 117 -2.79 16.95 -1.10
CA GLU A 117 -4.04 17.23 -1.81
C GLU A 117 -3.95 16.74 -3.26
N TRP A 118 -4.95 15.99 -3.70
CA TRP A 118 -4.99 15.50 -5.06
C TRP A 118 -5.11 16.65 -6.07
N ASN A 119 -4.38 16.51 -7.18
CA ASN A 119 -4.52 17.38 -8.34
C ASN A 119 -4.48 16.51 -9.60
N THR A 120 -5.35 16.82 -10.57
CA THR A 120 -5.41 16.08 -11.83
C THR A 120 -4.08 16.11 -12.57
N LEU A 121 -3.65 14.94 -13.04
CA LEU A 121 -2.39 14.75 -13.74
C LEU A 121 -2.60 14.43 -15.22
N SER A 122 -1.64 14.85 -16.05
CA SER A 122 -1.60 14.51 -17.48
C SER A 122 -0.66 13.35 -17.80
N LYS A 123 0.10 12.85 -16.82
CA LYS A 123 1.01 11.71 -16.90
C LYS A 123 1.37 11.19 -15.50
N PRO A 124 1.90 9.96 -15.37
CA PRO A 124 2.44 9.50 -14.10
C PRO A 124 3.53 10.45 -13.61
N THR A 125 3.48 10.81 -12.32
CA THR A 125 4.34 11.85 -11.76
C THR A 125 5.02 11.35 -10.48
N ASN A 126 6.34 11.50 -10.40
CA ASN A 126 7.07 11.27 -9.16
C ASN A 126 7.00 12.51 -8.26
N GLN A 127 6.78 12.30 -6.97
CA GLN A 127 6.74 13.35 -5.97
C GLN A 127 7.63 12.99 -4.79
N VAL A 128 8.56 13.90 -4.47
CA VAL A 128 9.35 13.81 -3.25
C VAL A 128 8.57 14.46 -2.11
N LEU A 129 8.33 13.71 -1.03
CA LEU A 129 7.68 14.19 0.18
C LEU A 129 8.31 13.53 1.40
N ASP A 130 8.86 14.31 2.32
CA ASP A 130 9.40 13.76 3.57
C ASP A 130 8.26 13.52 4.57
N LEU A 131 8.25 12.35 5.22
CA LEU A 131 7.17 11.93 6.12
C LEU A 131 7.64 11.85 7.58
N THR A 132 6.78 12.27 8.49
CA THR A 132 7.01 12.28 9.93
C THR A 132 5.96 11.46 10.64
N PHE A 133 6.39 10.40 11.33
CA PHE A 133 5.53 9.55 12.13
C PHE A 133 5.83 9.74 13.63
N PRO A 134 4.81 9.80 14.50
CA PRO A 134 5.02 9.97 15.94
C PRO A 134 5.58 8.72 16.62
N ARG A 135 5.31 7.53 16.08
CA ARG A 135 5.75 6.24 16.64
C ARG A 135 5.76 5.15 15.56
N LEU A 136 6.28 3.97 15.91
CA LEU A 136 6.07 2.77 15.12
C LEU A 136 4.70 2.14 15.43
N PRO A 137 4.11 1.41 14.47
CA PRO A 137 2.96 0.56 14.75
C PRO A 137 3.34 -0.57 15.73
N GLU A 138 2.40 -0.98 16.56
CA GLU A 138 2.50 -2.13 17.45
C GLU A 138 2.43 -3.44 16.63
N SER A 139 3.14 -4.47 17.08
CA SER A 139 3.22 -5.79 16.42
C SER A 139 2.12 -6.73 16.87
#